data_AF-A0A2E3D7R4-F1
#
_entry.id   AF-A0A2E3D7R4-F1
#
_cell.length_a   1.000
_cell.length_b   1.000
_cell.length_c   1.000
_cell.angle_alpha   90.00
_cell.angle_beta   90.00
_cell.angle_gamma   90.00
#
_symmetry.space_group_name_H-M   'P 1'
#
loop_
_entity.id
_entity.type
_entity.pdbx_description
1 polymer ?
#
loop_
_entity_poly.entity_id
_entity_poly.type
_entity_poly.pdbx_seq_one_letter_code
_entity_poly.pdbx_strand_id
1 'polypeptide(L)'
;MELKKKREKMRWIILLGLSCFQMEIVLGATFEQVQREVFDATCAGGGCHGGSVFPTLTEDRSYSEIVNVRSRQNRDLDLVEPFNARDSYLLRKVENRDIFGDLMPQAGPISDELKSLLREWIEQGALEAGEPSPGDLLGRIYLQTTSTSANISFSHIINTSDTSLEFVGTLYNGDGQLLGTRNQALHSGQIAPSARIILASEEIEELFGVSPWTGPSFMEIRSSGGFRVMTRLTSPSGLVSNTNCVTTERVDNVIGFDSNDVTYIRFINIGEGTLNNISGSLYNESGNVIGNADTVLVDSLVSKSQVWRSRDRISDLIEATWNGTASLKIDSPPADLRLLNLNLVNNETFFNFSCFEMAE
;
A
#
# COMPACT_ATOMS: atom_id res chain seq x y z
N MET A 1 -3.02 70.17 -33.18
CA MET A 1 -1.78 70.87 -32.82
C MET A 1 -1.10 70.04 -31.74
N GLU A 2 -0.72 68.80 -32.04
CA GLU A 2 0.52 68.40 -32.71
C GLU A 2 1.79 68.72 -31.89
N LEU A 3 2.57 67.65 -31.66
CA LEU A 3 4.02 67.61 -31.38
C LEU A 3 4.42 67.87 -29.91
N LYS A 4 5.28 67.11 -29.22
CA LYS A 4 6.19 66.01 -29.61
C LYS A 4 6.92 65.51 -28.34
N LYS A 5 7.23 64.20 -28.31
CA LYS A 5 8.42 63.53 -27.69
C LYS A 5 8.51 63.51 -26.16
N LYS A 6 8.82 62.40 -25.49
CA LYS A 6 9.71 61.24 -25.79
C LYS A 6 9.07 59.96 -25.21
N ARG A 7 8.96 58.83 -25.95
CA ARG A 7 10.01 57.79 -26.19
C ARG A 7 10.56 57.24 -24.86
N GLU A 8 10.57 55.93 -24.55
CA GLU A 8 10.64 54.73 -25.39
C GLU A 8 10.54 53.46 -24.49
N LYS A 9 10.19 52.32 -25.12
CA LYS A 9 10.18 50.91 -24.64
C LYS A 9 8.96 50.50 -23.79
N MET A 10 8.18 49.45 -24.08
CA MET A 10 8.35 48.32 -25.00
C MET A 10 6.96 47.66 -25.19
N ARG A 11 6.57 47.37 -26.44
CA ARG A 11 5.47 46.46 -26.79
C ARG A 11 5.84 45.04 -26.36
N TRP A 12 4.91 44.29 -25.76
CA TRP A 12 4.55 42.91 -26.14
C TRP A 12 3.10 42.63 -25.70
N ILE A 13 2.27 42.33 -26.70
CA ILE A 13 0.95 41.70 -26.57
C ILE A 13 1.21 40.22 -26.32
N ILE A 14 0.67 39.62 -25.26
CA ILE A 14 0.27 38.20 -25.26
C ILE A 14 -0.98 38.05 -24.38
N LEU A 15 -2.12 37.77 -25.03
CA LEU A 15 -3.21 37.00 -24.41
C LEU A 15 -2.63 35.65 -23.97
N LEU A 16 -2.63 35.36 -22.68
CA LEU A 16 -2.47 33.99 -22.20
C LEU A 16 -3.69 33.67 -21.37
N GLY A 17 -4.55 32.85 -21.96
CA GLY A 17 -5.68 32.24 -21.30
C GLY A 17 -5.21 31.46 -20.08
N LEU A 18 -6.04 31.47 -19.04
CA LEU A 18 -6.01 30.45 -18.01
C LEU A 18 -6.21 29.09 -18.71
N SER A 19 -5.13 28.39 -19.06
CA SER A 19 -5.18 26.94 -19.13
C SER A 19 -5.23 26.47 -17.68
N CYS A 20 -6.44 26.11 -17.24
CA CYS A 20 -6.60 25.20 -16.11
C CYS A 20 -5.71 24.00 -16.41
N PHE A 21 -4.59 23.87 -15.72
CA PHE A 21 -3.84 22.62 -15.70
C PHE A 21 -4.76 21.63 -14.98
N GLN A 22 -5.60 20.94 -15.75
CA GLN A 22 -6.16 19.67 -15.32
C GLN A 22 -4.95 18.79 -15.07
N MET A 23 -4.58 18.64 -13.81
CA MET A 23 -3.82 17.47 -13.39
C MET A 23 -4.76 16.30 -13.68
N GLU A 24 -4.65 15.72 -14.88
CA GLU A 24 -5.30 14.44 -15.16
C GLU A 24 -4.75 13.47 -14.11
N ILE A 25 -5.66 12.97 -13.28
CA ILE A 25 -5.40 11.78 -12.48
C ILE A 25 -5.12 10.70 -13.52
N VAL A 26 -3.86 10.30 -13.68
CA VAL A 26 -3.53 9.10 -14.45
C VAL A 26 -4.05 7.93 -13.63
N LEU A 27 -5.30 7.55 -13.90
CA LEU A 27 -5.82 6.25 -13.48
C LEU A 27 -4.99 5.20 -14.21
N GLY A 28 -4.46 4.21 -13.48
CA GLY A 28 -3.71 3.10 -14.07
C GLY A 28 -4.55 2.34 -15.12
N ALA A 29 -3.88 1.67 -16.04
CA ALA A 29 -4.51 0.89 -17.09
C ALA A 29 -5.16 -0.36 -16.50
N THR A 30 -6.48 -0.51 -16.64
CA THR A 30 -7.21 -1.64 -16.07
C THR A 30 -7.41 -2.78 -17.07
N PHE A 31 -7.59 -3.99 -16.55
CA PHE A 31 -7.99 -5.10 -17.42
C PHE A 31 -9.33 -4.87 -18.10
N GLU A 32 -10.30 -4.21 -17.44
CA GLU A 32 -11.57 -3.84 -18.07
C GLU A 32 -11.35 -2.94 -19.31
N GLN A 33 -10.45 -1.97 -19.23
CA GLN A 33 -10.09 -1.13 -20.37
C GLN A 33 -9.39 -1.95 -21.46
N VAL A 34 -8.43 -2.81 -21.10
CA VAL A 34 -7.75 -3.71 -22.05
C VAL A 34 -8.75 -4.64 -22.74
N GLN A 35 -9.66 -5.26 -21.97
CA GLN A 35 -10.69 -6.15 -22.46
C GLN A 35 -11.57 -5.43 -23.48
N ARG A 36 -12.11 -4.27 -23.11
CA ARG A 36 -13.04 -3.53 -23.97
C ARG A 36 -12.37 -2.93 -25.21
N GLU A 37 -11.22 -2.28 -25.02
CA GLU A 37 -10.61 -1.40 -26.03
C GLU A 37 -9.59 -2.13 -26.91
N VAL A 38 -8.96 -3.20 -26.41
CA VAL A 38 -8.01 -4.01 -27.18
C VAL A 38 -8.68 -5.31 -27.61
N PHE A 39 -9.13 -6.13 -26.66
CA PHE A 39 -9.54 -7.49 -26.97
C PHE A 39 -10.88 -7.55 -27.70
N ASP A 40 -11.94 -6.96 -27.15
CA ASP A 40 -13.26 -6.95 -27.78
C ASP A 40 -13.24 -6.17 -29.09
N ALA A 41 -12.62 -5.01 -29.12
CA ALA A 41 -12.61 -4.16 -30.30
C ALA A 41 -11.83 -4.78 -31.49
N THR A 42 -10.70 -5.44 -31.23
CA THR A 42 -9.75 -5.77 -32.31
C THR A 42 -9.39 -7.26 -32.44
N CYS A 43 -9.64 -8.07 -31.41
CA CYS A 43 -9.25 -9.48 -31.38
C CYS A 43 -10.44 -10.44 -31.35
N ALA A 44 -11.34 -10.28 -30.38
CA ALA A 44 -12.52 -11.13 -30.17
C ALA A 44 -13.73 -10.64 -30.99
N GLY A 45 -14.04 -9.34 -30.98
CA GLY A 45 -15.12 -8.76 -31.78
C GLY A 45 -14.69 -8.38 -33.21
N GLY A 46 -13.40 -8.07 -33.40
CA GLY A 46 -12.80 -7.80 -34.72
C GLY A 46 -12.20 -9.03 -35.42
N GLY A 47 -12.14 -10.21 -34.80
CA GLY A 47 -11.34 -11.33 -35.29
C GLY A 47 -11.53 -12.70 -34.63
N CYS A 48 -10.54 -13.57 -34.84
CA CYS A 48 -10.59 -15.02 -34.63
C CYS A 48 -10.61 -15.51 -33.17
N HIS A 49 -10.35 -14.63 -32.20
CA HIS A 49 -10.15 -15.02 -30.79
C HIS A 49 -11.43 -15.01 -29.94
N GLY A 50 -12.61 -14.96 -30.57
CA GLY A 50 -13.93 -15.02 -29.90
C GLY A 50 -14.36 -16.41 -29.41
N GLY A 51 -13.42 -17.32 -29.11
CA GLY A 51 -13.69 -18.64 -28.52
C GLY A 51 -13.45 -19.87 -29.42
N SER A 52 -13.15 -19.66 -30.70
CA SER A 52 -12.78 -20.76 -31.63
C SER A 52 -11.27 -20.97 -31.76
N VAL A 53 -10.48 -19.99 -31.34
CA VAL A 53 -9.01 -20.01 -31.41
C VAL A 53 -8.46 -19.69 -30.02
N PHE A 54 -7.43 -20.42 -29.61
CA PHE A 54 -6.71 -20.13 -28.37
C PHE A 54 -5.62 -19.06 -28.57
N PRO A 55 -5.42 -18.12 -27.61
CA PRO A 55 -6.27 -17.90 -26.44
C PRO A 55 -7.64 -17.34 -26.82
N THR A 56 -8.67 -17.72 -26.06
CA THR A 56 -9.99 -17.10 -26.13
C THR A 56 -9.90 -15.75 -25.43
N LEU A 57 -10.25 -14.66 -26.12
CA LEU A 57 -10.12 -13.30 -25.61
C LEU A 57 -11.47 -12.62 -25.33
N THR A 58 -12.52 -13.41 -25.08
CA THR A 58 -13.83 -12.91 -24.63
C THR A 58 -13.79 -12.59 -23.13
N GLU A 59 -14.61 -11.63 -22.70
CA GLU A 59 -14.69 -11.11 -21.33
C GLU A 59 -14.75 -12.19 -20.25
N ASP A 60 -15.44 -13.30 -20.52
CA ASP A 60 -15.65 -14.40 -19.57
C ASP A 60 -14.45 -15.34 -19.39
N ARG A 61 -13.42 -15.27 -20.26
CA ARG A 61 -12.32 -16.24 -20.32
C ARG A 61 -10.93 -15.65 -20.47
N SER A 62 -10.83 -14.50 -21.12
CA SER A 62 -9.58 -13.85 -21.54
C SER A 62 -8.51 -13.83 -20.47
N TYR A 63 -8.82 -13.34 -19.27
CA TYR A 63 -7.85 -13.21 -18.18
C TYR A 63 -7.20 -14.56 -17.83
N SER A 64 -8.05 -15.54 -17.53
CA SER A 64 -7.64 -16.90 -17.13
C SER A 64 -6.85 -17.66 -18.20
N GLU A 65 -6.96 -17.24 -19.48
CA GLU A 65 -6.28 -17.88 -20.60
C GLU A 65 -4.99 -17.19 -21.02
N ILE A 66 -4.71 -15.99 -20.52
CA ILE A 66 -3.52 -15.22 -20.92
C ILE A 66 -2.59 -14.91 -19.76
N VAL A 67 -3.09 -14.61 -18.57
CA VAL A 67 -2.25 -14.17 -17.45
C VAL A 67 -1.62 -15.38 -16.75
N ASN A 68 -0.29 -15.41 -16.65
CA ASN A 68 0.50 -16.56 -16.17
C ASN A 68 0.23 -17.86 -16.96
N VAL A 69 -0.21 -17.75 -18.21
CA VAL A 69 -0.47 -18.91 -19.08
C VAL A 69 0.64 -19.04 -20.11
N ARG A 70 1.29 -20.20 -20.12
CA ARG A 70 2.39 -20.48 -21.05
C ARG A 70 1.97 -20.36 -22.51
N SER A 71 2.73 -19.61 -23.31
CA SER A 71 2.47 -19.50 -24.75
C SER A 71 2.67 -20.84 -25.46
N ARG A 72 1.72 -21.20 -26.34
CA ARG A 72 1.81 -22.41 -27.17
C ARG A 72 2.78 -22.26 -28.34
N GLN A 73 3.04 -21.02 -28.77
CA GLN A 73 3.94 -20.75 -29.89
C GLN A 73 5.38 -20.52 -29.42
N ASN A 74 5.56 -19.88 -28.27
CA ASN A 74 6.88 -19.69 -27.66
C ASN A 74 6.85 -20.20 -26.22
N ARG A 75 7.35 -21.42 -26.00
CA ARG A 75 7.26 -22.10 -24.69
C ARG A 75 8.22 -21.55 -23.62
N ASP A 76 9.03 -20.56 -23.96
CA ASP A 76 9.90 -19.90 -22.99
C ASP A 76 9.20 -18.71 -22.31
N LEU A 77 8.05 -18.28 -22.84
CA LEU A 77 7.34 -17.07 -22.41
C LEU A 77 5.87 -17.36 -22.07
N ASP A 78 5.34 -16.67 -21.09
CA ASP A 78 3.89 -16.62 -20.85
C ASP A 78 3.21 -15.66 -21.85
N LEU A 79 1.91 -15.85 -22.08
CA LEU A 79 1.12 -14.96 -22.93
C LEU A 79 1.10 -13.55 -22.32
N VAL A 80 0.78 -13.44 -21.04
CA VAL A 80 0.98 -12.26 -20.22
C VAL A 80 1.75 -12.66 -18.96
N GLU A 81 2.93 -12.07 -18.80
CA GLU A 81 3.78 -12.16 -17.62
C GLU A 81 3.60 -10.86 -16.81
N PRO A 82 2.91 -10.90 -15.66
CA PRO A 82 2.74 -9.74 -14.78
C PRO A 82 4.06 -9.03 -14.48
N PHE A 83 4.04 -7.69 -14.43
CA PHE A 83 5.21 -6.81 -14.20
C PHE A 83 6.31 -6.87 -15.26
N ASN A 84 6.21 -7.77 -16.25
CA ASN A 84 7.21 -7.93 -17.31
C ASN A 84 6.56 -7.89 -18.70
N ALA A 85 6.21 -6.68 -19.13
CA ALA A 85 5.75 -6.41 -20.49
C ALA A 85 6.78 -6.81 -21.55
N ARG A 86 8.08 -6.77 -21.24
CA ARG A 86 9.13 -7.18 -22.18
C ARG A 86 9.00 -8.67 -22.53
N ASP A 87 8.70 -9.52 -21.56
CA ASP A 87 8.64 -10.98 -21.76
C ASP A 87 7.22 -11.53 -21.91
N SER A 88 6.21 -10.67 -21.86
CA SER A 88 4.84 -11.01 -22.24
C SER A 88 4.69 -11.25 -23.75
N TYR A 89 4.40 -12.49 -24.14
CA TYR A 89 4.34 -12.88 -25.56
C TYR A 89 3.15 -12.25 -26.31
N LEU A 90 2.03 -12.00 -25.66
CA LEU A 90 0.87 -11.32 -26.26
C LEU A 90 1.24 -9.90 -26.68
N LEU A 91 1.97 -9.16 -25.83
CA LEU A 91 2.46 -7.83 -26.20
C LEU A 91 3.43 -7.88 -27.38
N ARG A 92 4.33 -8.88 -27.41
CA ARG A 92 5.21 -9.13 -28.57
C ARG A 92 4.44 -9.34 -29.88
N LYS A 93 3.33 -10.09 -29.83
CA LYS A 93 2.46 -10.35 -30.99
C LYS A 93 1.82 -9.08 -31.54
N VAL A 94 1.47 -8.10 -30.69
CA VAL A 94 0.89 -6.82 -31.13
C VAL A 94 1.93 -5.76 -31.52
N GLU A 95 3.17 -5.91 -31.04
CA GLU A 95 4.30 -5.03 -31.38
C GLU A 95 5.14 -5.54 -32.55
N ASN A 96 4.82 -6.72 -33.09
CA ASN A 96 5.58 -7.40 -34.13
C ASN A 96 7.07 -7.62 -33.78
N ARG A 97 7.35 -8.03 -32.55
CA ARG A 97 8.72 -8.17 -32.03
C ARG A 97 9.02 -9.58 -31.54
N ASP A 98 9.98 -10.27 -32.19
CA ASP A 98 10.42 -11.62 -31.83
C ASP A 98 9.28 -12.64 -31.71
N ILE A 99 8.49 -12.76 -32.79
CA ILE A 99 7.26 -13.56 -32.83
C ILE A 99 7.37 -14.77 -33.76
N PHE A 100 6.58 -15.80 -33.47
CA PHE A 100 6.27 -16.86 -34.43
C PHE A 100 4.90 -16.62 -35.08
N GLY A 101 4.81 -16.86 -36.39
CA GLY A 101 3.61 -16.58 -37.18
C GLY A 101 3.38 -15.08 -37.39
N ASP A 102 2.14 -14.69 -37.65
CA ASP A 102 1.82 -13.32 -38.10
C ASP A 102 1.61 -12.33 -36.94
N LEU A 103 1.80 -11.04 -37.22
CA LEU A 103 1.39 -9.93 -36.35
C LEU A 103 -0.10 -10.07 -35.94
N MET A 104 -0.42 -9.69 -34.71
CA MET A 104 -1.80 -9.60 -34.24
C MET A 104 -2.22 -8.15 -33.95
N PRO A 105 -3.48 -7.79 -34.23
CA PRO A 105 -4.46 -8.57 -34.98
C PRO A 105 -4.09 -8.67 -36.47
N GLN A 106 -4.52 -9.73 -37.15
CA GLN A 106 -4.20 -9.94 -38.58
C GLN A 106 -4.77 -8.87 -39.50
N ALA A 107 -5.81 -8.16 -39.06
CA ALA A 107 -6.39 -7.04 -39.80
C ALA A 107 -5.46 -5.82 -39.90
N GLY A 108 -4.40 -5.77 -39.10
CA GLY A 108 -3.41 -4.69 -39.07
C GLY A 108 -2.99 -4.34 -37.63
N PRO A 109 -1.88 -3.60 -37.44
CA PRO A 109 -1.45 -3.18 -36.12
C PRO A 109 -2.50 -2.30 -35.44
N ILE A 110 -2.73 -2.53 -34.15
CA ILE A 110 -3.47 -1.60 -33.29
C ILE A 110 -2.68 -0.29 -33.11
N SER A 111 -3.35 0.76 -32.65
CA SER A 111 -2.72 2.06 -32.40
C SER A 111 -1.71 1.97 -31.26
N ASP A 112 -0.78 2.92 -31.23
CA ASP A 112 0.26 2.94 -30.20
C ASP A 112 -0.31 3.27 -28.82
N GLU A 113 -1.44 3.97 -28.75
CA GLU A 113 -2.20 4.20 -27.51
C GLU A 113 -2.73 2.88 -26.93
N LEU A 114 -3.30 2.00 -27.76
CA LEU A 114 -3.81 0.70 -27.31
C LEU A 114 -2.68 -0.26 -26.92
N LYS A 115 -1.53 -0.20 -27.61
CA LYS A 115 -0.32 -0.93 -27.18
C LYS A 115 0.18 -0.43 -25.84
N SER A 116 0.15 0.89 -25.62
CA SER A 116 0.55 1.52 -24.36
C SER A 116 -0.39 1.12 -23.23
N LEU A 117 -1.71 1.12 -23.46
CA LEU A 117 -2.70 0.63 -22.49
C LEU A 117 -2.42 -0.83 -22.07
N LEU A 118 -2.22 -1.74 -23.05
CA LEU A 118 -1.88 -3.13 -22.78
C LEU A 118 -0.54 -3.26 -22.03
N ARG A 119 0.47 -2.49 -22.44
CA ARG A 119 1.79 -2.46 -21.80
C ARG A 119 1.68 -2.00 -20.35
N GLU A 120 1.01 -0.87 -20.10
CA GLU A 120 0.86 -0.28 -18.77
C GLU A 120 0.11 -1.23 -17.84
N TRP A 121 -0.97 -1.86 -18.31
CA TRP A 121 -1.69 -2.85 -17.52
C TRP A 121 -0.79 -4.03 -17.13
N ILE A 122 0.03 -4.54 -18.07
CA ILE A 122 0.99 -5.60 -17.78
C ILE A 122 2.07 -5.13 -16.79
N GLU A 123 2.64 -3.95 -17.01
CA GLU A 123 3.67 -3.36 -16.13
C GLU A 123 3.13 -3.06 -14.72
N GLN A 124 1.82 -2.84 -14.58
CA GLN A 124 1.10 -2.67 -13.31
C GLN A 124 0.67 -4.00 -12.68
N GLY A 125 1.10 -5.14 -13.22
CA GLY A 125 0.87 -6.46 -12.64
C GLY A 125 -0.26 -7.26 -13.25
N ALA A 126 -0.83 -6.79 -14.36
CA ALA A 126 -1.86 -7.47 -15.11
C ALA A 126 -3.03 -7.95 -14.23
N LEU A 127 -3.56 -7.09 -13.36
CA LEU A 127 -4.65 -7.39 -12.41
C LEU A 127 -5.99 -7.58 -13.13
N GLU A 128 -6.85 -8.52 -12.70
CA GLU A 128 -8.16 -8.82 -13.32
C GLU A 128 -9.19 -7.77 -12.96
N ALA A 129 -9.31 -7.50 -11.65
CA ALA A 129 -10.01 -6.35 -11.16
C ALA A 129 -9.04 -5.17 -11.26
N GLY A 130 -9.37 -4.14 -12.06
CA GLY A 130 -8.60 -2.91 -12.14
C GLY A 130 -8.40 -2.21 -10.78
N GLU A 131 -7.74 -1.06 -10.80
CA GLU A 131 -7.52 -0.18 -9.63
C GLU A 131 -8.66 -0.24 -8.60
N PRO A 132 -8.34 -0.33 -7.29
CA PRO A 132 -9.33 -0.61 -6.27
C PRO A 132 -10.54 0.31 -6.33
N SER A 133 -11.72 -0.28 -6.36
CA SER A 133 -12.99 0.45 -6.44
C SER A 133 -13.27 1.19 -5.13
N PRO A 134 -14.02 2.31 -5.14
CA PRO A 134 -14.54 2.92 -3.91
C PRO A 134 -15.32 1.98 -2.99
N GLY A 135 -15.74 0.80 -3.48
CA GLY A 135 -16.36 -0.27 -2.68
C GLY A 135 -15.40 -1.29 -2.09
N ASP A 136 -14.10 -1.24 -2.42
CA ASP A 136 -13.12 -2.22 -1.96
C ASP A 136 -12.82 -2.05 -0.48
N LEU A 137 -12.73 -3.19 0.20
CA LEU A 137 -12.39 -3.22 1.61
C LEU A 137 -10.90 -2.96 1.81
N LEU A 138 -10.58 -2.25 2.90
CA LEU A 138 -9.23 -1.80 3.22
C LEU A 138 -8.75 -2.42 4.53
N GLY A 139 -7.73 -3.26 4.42
CA GLY A 139 -6.96 -3.81 5.53
C GLY A 139 -5.63 -3.09 5.69
N ARG A 140 -5.02 -3.18 6.86
CA ARG A 140 -3.73 -2.51 7.15
C ARG A 140 -2.77 -3.42 7.90
N ILE A 141 -1.51 -3.39 7.49
CA ILE A 141 -0.38 -3.89 8.24
C ILE A 141 0.31 -2.69 8.89
N TYR A 142 0.28 -2.62 10.21
CA TYR A 142 0.84 -1.49 10.96
C TYR A 142 2.32 -1.63 11.27
N LEU A 143 2.88 -2.84 11.17
CA LEU A 143 4.28 -3.10 11.41
C LEU A 143 4.73 -4.24 10.51
N GLN A 144 5.55 -3.92 9.52
CA GLN A 144 6.31 -4.88 8.74
C GLN A 144 7.78 -4.48 8.78
N THR A 145 8.66 -5.39 9.19
CA THR A 145 10.10 -5.14 9.18
C THR A 145 10.68 -5.41 7.80
N THR A 146 11.82 -4.78 7.48
CA THR A 146 12.61 -5.11 6.27
C THR A 146 13.30 -6.47 6.41
N SER A 147 13.74 -7.08 5.30
CA SER A 147 14.49 -8.35 5.26
C SER A 147 15.79 -8.32 6.07
N THR A 148 16.38 -7.14 6.25
CA THR A 148 17.64 -6.95 7.01
C THR A 148 17.43 -6.77 8.52
N SER A 149 16.18 -6.75 8.99
CA SER A 149 15.86 -6.59 10.40
C SER A 149 16.17 -7.84 11.21
N ALA A 150 16.69 -7.66 12.43
CA ALA A 150 16.84 -8.75 13.40
C ALA A 150 15.49 -9.30 13.90
N ASN A 151 14.43 -8.50 13.84
CA ASN A 151 13.06 -8.95 14.05
C ASN A 151 12.44 -9.33 12.69
N ILE A 152 11.99 -10.57 12.55
CA ILE A 152 11.54 -11.13 11.27
C ILE A 152 10.01 -11.11 11.24
N SER A 153 9.44 -10.39 10.27
CA SER A 153 7.98 -10.24 10.11
C SER A 153 7.45 -11.03 8.92
N PHE A 154 6.32 -11.69 9.12
CA PHE A 154 5.49 -12.29 8.07
C PHE A 154 4.12 -11.62 8.07
N SER A 155 3.72 -11.07 6.92
CA SER A 155 2.38 -10.54 6.70
C SER A 155 1.47 -11.64 6.23
N HIS A 156 0.40 -11.92 6.97
CA HIS A 156 -0.62 -12.88 6.58
C HIS A 156 -1.88 -12.13 6.12
N ILE A 157 -2.43 -12.56 4.98
CA ILE A 157 -3.69 -12.05 4.42
C ILE A 157 -4.61 -13.25 4.25
N ILE A 158 -5.81 -13.20 4.82
CA ILE A 158 -6.73 -14.33 4.86
C ILE A 158 -8.04 -13.89 4.21
N ASN A 159 -8.42 -14.55 3.12
CA ASN A 159 -9.72 -14.33 2.50
C ASN A 159 -10.82 -14.88 3.44
N THR A 160 -11.69 -14.00 3.92
CA THR A 160 -12.82 -14.37 4.80
C THR A 160 -14.17 -14.19 4.11
N SER A 161 -14.17 -13.95 2.80
CA SER A 161 -15.36 -13.89 1.97
C SER A 161 -15.72 -15.28 1.43
N ASP A 162 -16.89 -15.37 0.80
CA ASP A 162 -17.38 -16.59 0.13
C ASP A 162 -16.96 -16.68 -1.35
N THR A 163 -16.19 -15.72 -1.85
CA THR A 163 -15.68 -15.68 -3.24
C THR A 163 -14.15 -15.69 -3.27
N SER A 164 -13.56 -16.08 -4.40
CA SER A 164 -12.11 -15.91 -4.60
C SER A 164 -11.77 -14.43 -4.70
N LEU A 165 -10.61 -14.03 -4.16
CA LEU A 165 -10.19 -12.62 -4.07
C LEU A 165 -8.78 -12.42 -4.64
N GLU A 166 -8.55 -11.26 -5.22
CA GLU A 166 -7.21 -10.71 -5.47
C GLU A 166 -6.89 -9.65 -4.41
N PHE A 167 -5.61 -9.52 -4.06
CA PHE A 167 -5.13 -8.53 -3.10
C PHE A 167 -4.08 -7.63 -3.73
N VAL A 168 -4.31 -6.32 -3.58
CA VAL A 168 -3.34 -5.29 -3.95
C VAL A 168 -2.87 -4.54 -2.72
N GLY A 169 -1.61 -4.10 -2.73
CA GLY A 169 -0.98 -3.42 -1.62
C GLY A 169 -0.35 -2.09 -2.00
N THR A 170 -0.32 -1.15 -1.06
CA THR A 170 0.46 0.08 -1.14
C THR A 170 1.33 0.20 0.11
N LEU A 171 2.65 0.29 -0.08
CA LEU A 171 3.63 0.27 1.00
C LEU A 171 4.20 1.66 1.27
N TYR A 172 4.35 2.02 2.55
CA TYR A 172 4.92 3.29 2.97
C TYR A 172 6.05 3.07 3.98
N ASN A 173 7.12 3.87 3.88
CA ASN A 173 8.17 3.90 4.88
C ASN A 173 7.74 4.67 6.14
N GLY A 174 8.61 4.77 7.14
CA GLY A 174 8.29 5.47 8.39
C GLY A 174 8.01 6.97 8.24
N ASP A 175 8.53 7.60 7.18
CA ASP A 175 8.30 9.02 6.90
C ASP A 175 7.01 9.25 6.08
N GLY A 176 6.25 8.19 5.78
CA GLY A 176 5.02 8.24 4.98
C GLY A 176 5.28 8.32 3.47
N GLN A 177 6.51 8.10 3.03
CA GLN A 177 6.84 8.06 1.61
C GLN A 177 6.48 6.69 1.03
N LEU A 178 5.93 6.72 -0.18
CA LEU A 178 5.62 5.52 -0.94
C LEU A 178 6.91 4.71 -1.21
N LEU A 179 6.83 3.41 -0.96
CA LEU A 179 7.84 2.42 -1.34
C LEU A 179 7.30 1.62 -2.53
N GLY A 180 7.97 1.72 -3.69
CA GLY A 180 7.54 1.04 -4.91
C GLY A 180 6.34 1.73 -5.56
N THR A 181 5.39 0.92 -6.04
CA THR A 181 4.17 1.35 -6.72
C THR A 181 2.95 1.31 -5.79
N ARG A 182 1.89 2.04 -6.16
CA ARG A 182 0.59 1.89 -5.51
C ARG A 182 -0.13 0.68 -6.07
N ASN A 183 -1.00 0.08 -5.25
CA ASN A 183 -1.89 -1.02 -5.63
C ASN A 183 -1.16 -2.18 -6.33
N GLN A 184 0.05 -2.46 -5.87
CA GLN A 184 0.90 -3.55 -6.30
C GLN A 184 0.20 -4.90 -6.03
N ALA A 185 0.08 -5.76 -7.05
CA ALA A 185 -0.43 -7.12 -6.83
C ALA A 185 0.44 -7.83 -5.79
N LEU A 186 -0.19 -8.43 -4.78
CA LEU A 186 0.51 -9.11 -3.69
C LEU A 186 0.73 -10.61 -3.96
N HIS A 187 0.17 -11.11 -5.05
CA HIS A 187 0.27 -12.49 -5.52
C HIS A 187 -0.21 -12.59 -6.97
N SER A 188 0.02 -13.74 -7.59
CA SER A 188 -0.57 -14.11 -8.88
C SER A 188 -1.91 -14.85 -8.70
N GLY A 189 -2.85 -14.63 -9.63
CA GLY A 189 -4.14 -15.33 -9.66
C GLY A 189 -5.04 -14.98 -8.48
N GLN A 190 -6.03 -15.82 -8.18
CA GLN A 190 -7.03 -15.54 -7.13
C GLN A 190 -6.84 -16.45 -5.89
N ILE A 191 -7.14 -15.91 -4.71
CA ILE A 191 -7.12 -16.61 -3.42
C ILE A 191 -8.52 -17.10 -3.09
N ALA A 192 -8.69 -18.42 -3.00
CA ALA A 192 -9.96 -19.05 -2.67
C ALA A 192 -10.50 -18.62 -1.28
N PRO A 193 -11.82 -18.73 -1.04
CA PRO A 193 -12.41 -18.55 0.29
C PRO A 193 -11.67 -19.32 1.39
N SER A 194 -11.45 -18.68 2.54
CA SER A 194 -10.70 -19.23 3.69
C SER A 194 -9.21 -19.54 3.46
N ALA A 195 -8.69 -19.37 2.23
CA ALA A 195 -7.27 -19.50 1.97
C ALA A 195 -6.49 -18.27 2.47
N ARG A 196 -5.17 -18.41 2.57
CA ARG A 196 -4.27 -17.37 3.07
C ARG A 196 -3.03 -17.21 2.20
N ILE A 197 -2.53 -15.99 2.13
CA ILE A 197 -1.19 -15.65 1.67
C ILE A 197 -0.33 -15.36 2.90
N ILE A 198 0.95 -15.70 2.83
CA ILE A 198 1.97 -15.33 3.80
C ILE A 198 3.09 -14.68 3.00
N LEU A 199 3.44 -13.44 3.33
CA LEU A 199 4.50 -12.69 2.68
C LEU A 199 5.62 -12.41 3.68
N ALA A 200 6.83 -12.88 3.36
CA ALA A 200 8.05 -12.48 4.04
C ALA A 200 8.48 -11.07 3.59
N SER A 201 9.35 -10.42 4.36
CA SER A 201 9.85 -9.09 4.01
C SER A 201 10.60 -9.05 2.68
N GLU A 202 11.40 -10.08 2.37
CA GLU A 202 12.14 -10.19 1.11
C GLU A 202 11.19 -10.31 -0.09
N GLU A 203 10.13 -11.11 0.02
CA GLU A 203 9.10 -11.21 -1.01
C GLU A 203 8.35 -9.88 -1.21
N ILE A 204 8.10 -9.12 -0.14
CA ILE A 204 7.52 -7.77 -0.25
C ILE A 204 8.50 -6.83 -0.96
N GLU A 205 9.79 -6.91 -0.65
CA GLU A 205 10.82 -6.10 -1.32
C GLU A 205 10.86 -6.40 -2.83
N GLU A 206 10.77 -7.69 -3.21
CA GLU A 206 10.70 -8.13 -4.60
C GLU A 206 9.41 -7.66 -5.31
N LEU A 207 8.24 -7.89 -4.69
CA LEU A 207 6.93 -7.51 -5.26
C LEU A 207 6.86 -6.00 -5.55
N PHE A 208 7.35 -5.17 -4.62
CA PHE A 208 7.34 -3.72 -4.79
C PHE A 208 8.55 -3.18 -5.56
N GLY A 209 9.51 -4.03 -5.93
CA GLY A 209 10.74 -3.63 -6.63
C GLY A 209 11.61 -2.66 -5.82
N VAL A 210 11.67 -2.83 -4.49
CA VAL A 210 12.39 -1.94 -3.57
C VAL A 210 13.56 -2.62 -2.89
N SER A 211 14.58 -1.85 -2.55
CA SER A 211 15.64 -2.31 -1.65
C SER A 211 15.16 -2.36 -0.19
N PRO A 212 15.87 -3.09 0.70
CA PRO A 212 15.64 -3.05 2.13
C PRO A 212 15.45 -1.63 2.68
N TRP A 213 14.30 -1.37 3.31
CA TRP A 213 13.95 -0.05 3.84
C TRP A 213 14.41 0.11 5.29
N THR A 214 14.39 1.35 5.80
CA THR A 214 14.75 1.64 7.21
C THR A 214 13.52 1.68 8.11
N GLY A 215 13.61 1.01 9.25
CA GLY A 215 12.54 0.97 10.24
C GLY A 215 11.34 0.11 9.81
N PRO A 216 10.25 0.10 10.60
CA PRO A 216 9.04 -0.62 10.22
C PRO A 216 8.24 0.17 9.18
N SER A 217 7.69 -0.52 8.18
CA SER A 217 6.78 0.05 7.21
C SER A 217 5.31 -0.03 7.67
N PHE A 218 4.47 0.68 6.94
CA PHE A 218 3.01 0.66 7.01
C PHE A 218 2.48 0.25 5.63
N MET A 219 1.57 -0.73 5.57
CA MET A 219 1.00 -1.20 4.30
C MET A 219 -0.53 -1.12 4.33
N GLU A 220 -1.11 -0.57 3.27
CA GLU A 220 -2.53 -0.62 2.99
C GLU A 220 -2.80 -1.74 1.99
N ILE A 221 -3.80 -2.57 2.27
CA ILE A 221 -4.16 -3.73 1.44
C ILE A 221 -5.61 -3.57 1.04
N ARG A 222 -5.93 -3.81 -0.23
CA ARG A 222 -7.29 -3.70 -0.76
C ARG A 222 -7.72 -4.96 -1.47
N SER A 223 -9.02 -5.23 -1.39
CA SER A 223 -9.67 -6.33 -2.10
C SER A 223 -11.16 -6.05 -2.24
N SER A 224 -11.80 -6.70 -3.22
CA SER A 224 -13.23 -6.56 -3.52
C SER A 224 -14.15 -7.23 -2.48
N GLY A 225 -13.62 -8.04 -1.57
CA GLY A 225 -14.39 -8.75 -0.55
C GLY A 225 -13.72 -8.81 0.82
N GLY A 226 -14.41 -9.42 1.79
CA GLY A 226 -13.96 -9.52 3.18
C GLY A 226 -12.65 -10.27 3.36
N PHE A 227 -11.70 -9.68 4.11
CA PHE A 227 -10.45 -10.33 4.48
C PHE A 227 -9.93 -9.87 5.84
N ARG A 228 -8.95 -10.61 6.37
CA ARG A 228 -8.24 -10.28 7.61
C ARG A 228 -6.74 -10.23 7.38
N VAL A 229 -6.08 -9.39 8.16
CA VAL A 229 -4.63 -9.16 8.10
C VAL A 229 -3.98 -9.30 9.47
N MET A 230 -2.82 -9.95 9.52
CA MET A 230 -2.02 -10.03 10.73
C MET A 230 -0.52 -10.03 10.38
N THR A 231 0.30 -9.46 11.27
CA THR A 231 1.75 -9.59 11.20
C THR A 231 2.18 -10.55 12.28
N ARG A 232 2.85 -11.64 11.91
CA ARG A 232 3.57 -12.49 12.83
C ARG A 232 5.02 -12.02 12.88
N LEU A 233 5.48 -11.56 14.04
CA LEU A 233 6.86 -11.12 14.24
C LEU A 233 7.60 -12.09 15.16
N THR A 234 8.76 -12.55 14.71
CA THR A 234 9.70 -13.35 15.52
C THR A 234 10.87 -12.46 15.94
N SER A 235 11.06 -12.32 17.24
CA SER A 235 12.15 -11.54 17.82
C SER A 235 13.47 -12.34 17.87
N PRO A 236 14.63 -11.70 18.12
CA PRO A 236 15.91 -12.39 18.27
C PRO A 236 15.94 -13.47 19.35
N SER A 237 15.10 -13.36 20.39
CA SER A 237 14.95 -14.38 21.44
C SER A 237 14.22 -15.64 20.96
N GLY A 238 13.66 -15.63 19.74
CA GLY A 238 12.83 -16.68 19.18
C GLY A 238 11.34 -16.56 19.57
N LEU A 239 10.97 -15.57 20.39
CA LEU A 239 9.58 -15.34 20.76
C LEU A 239 8.80 -14.74 19.60
N VAL A 240 7.56 -15.23 19.44
CA VAL A 240 6.66 -14.89 18.34
C VAL A 240 5.47 -14.12 18.89
N SER A 241 5.15 -12.98 18.28
CA SER A 241 3.99 -12.16 18.65
C SER A 241 3.20 -11.68 17.43
N ASN A 242 1.92 -11.36 17.63
CA ASN A 242 1.12 -10.65 16.64
C ASN A 242 1.30 -9.14 16.85
N THR A 243 1.79 -8.43 15.84
CA THR A 243 2.09 -7.00 15.93
C THR A 243 1.13 -6.11 15.13
N ASN A 244 -0.03 -6.63 14.73
CA ASN A 244 -0.97 -5.87 13.89
C ASN A 244 -2.13 -5.21 14.66
N CYS A 245 -2.22 -5.38 15.97
CA CYS A 245 -3.18 -4.64 16.78
C CYS A 245 -2.69 -3.21 17.03
N VAL A 246 -3.63 -2.27 16.99
CA VAL A 246 -3.45 -0.86 17.31
C VAL A 246 -4.72 -0.35 18.01
N THR A 247 -4.58 0.72 18.78
CA THR A 247 -5.70 1.45 19.38
C THR A 247 -5.83 2.85 18.75
N THR A 248 -6.88 3.60 19.09
CA THR A 248 -7.16 4.94 18.54
C THR A 248 -7.10 6.04 19.60
N GLU A 249 -7.47 5.74 20.85
CA GLU A 249 -7.69 6.77 21.88
C GLU A 249 -6.78 6.63 23.10
N ARG A 250 -6.28 5.42 23.36
CA ARG A 250 -5.60 5.09 24.60
C ARG A 250 -4.57 4.00 24.39
N VAL A 251 -3.46 4.12 25.11
CA VAL A 251 -2.46 3.08 25.27
C VAL A 251 -2.35 2.74 26.74
N ASP A 252 -2.69 1.51 27.08
CA ASP A 252 -2.50 0.96 28.41
C ASP A 252 -1.18 0.17 28.47
N ASN A 253 -0.74 -0.17 29.68
CA ASN A 253 0.53 -0.87 29.93
C ASN A 253 1.79 -0.06 29.58
N VAL A 254 1.79 1.24 29.92
CA VAL A 254 2.98 2.11 29.82
C VAL A 254 3.84 1.93 31.08
N ILE A 255 4.95 1.23 30.94
CA ILE A 255 5.82 0.81 32.03
C ILE A 255 6.59 2.00 32.61
N GLY A 256 6.67 2.08 33.95
CA GLY A 256 7.40 3.10 34.71
C GLY A 256 8.91 2.85 34.83
N PHE A 257 9.57 3.65 35.68
CA PHE A 257 11.03 3.67 35.85
C PHE A 257 11.55 2.66 36.88
N ASP A 258 10.66 2.00 37.61
CA ASP A 258 10.96 0.88 38.50
C ASP A 258 11.14 -0.46 37.76
N SER A 259 11.04 -0.45 36.42
CA SER A 259 11.34 -1.59 35.54
C SER A 259 12.50 -1.29 34.58
N ASN A 260 13.25 -2.34 34.26
CA ASN A 260 14.25 -2.32 33.17
C ASN A 260 13.60 -2.41 31.78
N ASP A 261 12.35 -2.86 31.72
CA ASP A 261 11.60 -2.90 30.47
C ASP A 261 11.18 -1.48 30.06
N VAL A 262 11.14 -1.24 28.75
CA VAL A 262 10.87 0.11 28.23
C VAL A 262 9.71 0.06 27.24
N THR A 263 8.72 0.92 27.49
CA THR A 263 7.60 1.14 26.58
C THR A 263 8.00 2.02 25.40
N TYR A 264 7.55 1.66 24.20
CA TYR A 264 7.63 2.44 22.97
C TYR A 264 6.24 2.52 22.35
N ILE A 265 5.72 3.73 22.25
CA ILE A 265 4.43 4.01 21.60
C ILE A 265 4.71 4.57 20.20
N ARG A 266 4.19 3.89 19.19
CA ARG A 266 4.19 4.39 17.80
C ARG A 266 2.89 5.13 17.56
N PHE A 267 3.00 6.37 17.12
CA PHE A 267 1.90 7.15 16.58
C PHE A 267 1.95 7.00 15.06
N ILE A 268 0.85 6.56 14.45
CA ILE A 268 0.76 6.27 13.01
C ILE A 268 -0.41 7.09 12.45
N ASN A 269 -0.15 7.89 11.42
CA ASN A 269 -1.19 8.60 10.69
C ASN A 269 -1.61 7.76 9.48
N ILE A 270 -2.83 7.22 9.49
CA ILE A 270 -3.35 6.43 8.36
C ILE A 270 -4.04 7.29 7.28
N GLY A 271 -4.22 8.58 7.54
CA GLY A 271 -4.97 9.50 6.71
C GLY A 271 -4.14 10.12 5.58
N GLU A 272 -4.82 10.89 4.74
CA GLU A 272 -4.23 11.64 3.61
C GLU A 272 -3.77 13.06 4.02
N GLY A 273 -4.22 13.54 5.19
CA GLY A 273 -3.85 14.84 5.75
C GLY A 273 -2.74 14.75 6.79
N THR A 274 -2.14 15.89 7.12
CA THR A 274 -1.20 15.99 8.28
C THR A 274 -2.00 16.15 9.57
N LEU A 275 -1.68 15.34 10.58
CA LEU A 275 -2.19 15.52 11.94
C LEU A 275 -1.27 16.47 12.71
N ASN A 276 -1.83 17.41 13.47
CA ASN A 276 -1.04 18.37 14.24
C ASN A 276 -1.50 18.39 15.70
N ASN A 277 -0.57 18.75 16.59
CA ASN A 277 -0.81 18.95 18.02
C ASN A 277 -1.55 17.77 18.67
N ILE A 278 -1.05 16.55 18.46
CA ILE A 278 -1.60 15.37 19.13
C ILE A 278 -1.21 15.46 20.60
N SER A 279 -2.18 15.81 21.46
CA SER A 279 -2.00 15.92 22.90
C SER A 279 -2.50 14.70 23.65
N GLY A 280 -1.95 14.46 24.83
CA GLY A 280 -2.47 13.45 25.72
C GLY A 280 -2.03 13.63 27.17
N SER A 281 -2.67 12.85 28.02
CA SER A 281 -2.47 12.84 29.47
C SER A 281 -2.15 11.43 29.95
N LEU A 282 -1.17 11.30 30.84
CA LEU A 282 -0.77 10.03 31.44
C LEU A 282 -1.48 9.84 32.78
N TYR A 283 -2.04 8.64 33.03
CA TYR A 283 -2.78 8.33 34.25
C TYR A 283 -2.17 7.12 34.96
N ASN A 284 -2.07 7.20 36.29
CA ASN A 284 -1.65 6.07 37.12
C ASN A 284 -2.80 5.06 37.32
N GLU A 285 -2.52 3.98 38.04
CA GLU A 285 -3.49 2.90 38.36
C GLU A 285 -4.72 3.37 39.15
N SER A 286 -4.60 4.48 39.88
CA SER A 286 -5.72 5.12 40.60
C SER A 286 -6.51 6.11 39.74
N GLY A 287 -6.15 6.26 38.45
CA GLY A 287 -6.77 7.20 37.52
C GLY A 287 -6.38 8.65 37.75
N ASN A 288 -5.31 8.93 38.48
CA ASN A 288 -4.80 10.30 38.69
C ASN A 288 -3.77 10.64 37.62
N VAL A 289 -3.75 11.90 37.20
CA VAL A 289 -2.79 12.38 36.20
C VAL A 289 -1.37 12.33 36.77
N ILE A 290 -0.43 11.86 35.96
CA ILE A 290 1.01 11.90 36.19
C ILE A 290 1.57 13.07 35.38
N GLY A 291 2.30 13.97 36.04
CA GLY A 291 2.92 15.13 35.37
C GLY A 291 1.90 16.12 34.81
N ASN A 292 2.29 16.78 33.72
CA ASN A 292 1.47 17.77 33.03
C ASN A 292 0.38 17.08 32.17
N ALA A 293 -0.88 17.45 32.39
CA ALA A 293 -2.01 17.06 31.55
C ALA A 293 -1.97 17.80 30.19
N ASP A 294 -2.72 17.28 29.22
CA ASP A 294 -2.94 17.87 27.89
C ASP A 294 -1.63 18.23 27.17
N THR A 295 -0.60 17.42 27.39
CA THR A 295 0.75 17.66 26.86
C THR A 295 0.81 17.32 25.39
N VAL A 296 1.39 18.20 24.55
CA VAL A 296 1.62 17.90 23.13
C VAL A 296 2.67 16.80 23.01
N LEU A 297 2.25 15.63 22.53
CA LEU A 297 3.11 14.45 22.38
C LEU A 297 3.77 14.44 21.00
N VAL A 298 3.03 14.88 19.98
CA VAL A 298 3.49 14.97 18.59
C VAL A 298 2.97 16.26 17.97
N ASP A 299 3.88 17.18 17.63
CA ASP A 299 3.53 18.47 17.04
C ASP A 299 2.94 18.33 15.64
N SER A 300 3.54 17.48 14.81
CA SER A 300 3.11 17.24 13.44
C SER A 300 3.43 15.81 13.03
N LEU A 301 2.47 15.16 12.37
CA LEU A 301 2.56 13.81 11.83
C LEU A 301 1.97 13.79 10.43
N VAL A 302 2.85 13.80 9.43
CA VAL A 302 2.49 13.88 8.01
C VAL A 302 1.67 12.63 7.60
N SER A 303 0.92 12.73 6.51
CA SER A 303 0.16 11.62 5.94
C SER A 303 1.00 10.36 5.81
N LYS A 304 0.43 9.20 6.17
CA LYS A 304 1.05 7.87 6.15
C LYS A 304 2.32 7.68 6.99
N SER A 305 2.80 8.75 7.64
CA SER A 305 4.01 8.73 8.44
C SER A 305 3.76 8.25 9.86
N GLN A 306 4.85 8.03 10.59
CA GLN A 306 4.79 7.59 11.97
C GLN A 306 5.92 8.18 12.81
N VAL A 307 5.73 8.14 14.13
CA VAL A 307 6.78 8.54 15.06
C VAL A 307 6.72 7.72 16.33
N TRP A 308 7.89 7.44 16.90
CA TRP A 308 8.03 6.74 18.17
C TRP A 308 8.16 7.71 19.35
N ARG A 309 7.53 7.35 20.47
CA ARG A 309 7.71 7.95 21.79
C ARG A 309 7.99 6.84 22.79
N SER A 310 9.22 6.81 23.31
CA SER A 310 9.56 5.90 24.40
C SER A 310 9.02 6.43 25.73
N ARG A 311 8.98 5.57 26.77
CA ARG A 311 8.74 5.95 28.16
C ARG A 311 9.49 7.23 28.53
N ASP A 312 10.79 7.26 28.25
CA ASP A 312 11.67 8.37 28.64
C ASP A 312 11.29 9.66 27.89
N ARG A 313 11.00 9.58 26.58
CA ARG A 313 10.54 10.77 25.82
C ARG A 313 9.18 11.28 26.30
N ILE A 314 8.28 10.38 26.72
CA ILE A 314 6.99 10.78 27.29
C ILE A 314 7.22 11.45 28.64
N SER A 315 8.08 10.88 29.49
CA SER A 315 8.48 11.43 30.79
C SER A 315 9.05 12.84 30.67
N ASP A 316 9.89 13.08 29.66
CA ASP A 316 10.45 14.41 29.40
C ASP A 316 9.36 15.42 29.02
N LEU A 317 8.41 15.02 28.16
CA LEU A 317 7.33 15.90 27.69
C LEU A 317 6.35 16.27 28.81
N ILE A 318 5.99 15.31 29.67
CA ILE A 318 5.06 15.54 30.79
C ILE A 318 5.74 16.05 32.06
N GLU A 319 7.08 16.17 32.03
CA GLU A 319 7.93 16.61 33.15
C GLU A 319 7.77 15.78 34.43
N ALA A 320 7.57 14.47 34.30
CA ALA A 320 7.39 13.58 35.45
C ALA A 320 7.78 12.13 35.17
N THR A 321 8.31 11.46 36.19
CA THR A 321 8.53 10.02 36.23
C THR A 321 7.44 9.32 37.02
N TRP A 322 7.21 8.04 36.77
CA TRP A 322 6.29 7.20 37.53
C TRP A 322 6.85 5.81 37.78
N ASN A 323 6.25 5.11 38.75
CA ASN A 323 6.48 3.69 39.01
C ASN A 323 5.24 2.89 38.63
N GLY A 324 5.40 1.58 38.48
CA GLY A 324 4.34 0.67 38.09
C GLY A 324 3.88 0.93 36.67
N THR A 325 2.58 0.76 36.44
CA THR A 325 2.00 0.83 35.09
C THR A 325 1.11 2.05 34.96
N ALA A 326 1.17 2.71 33.80
CA ALA A 326 0.33 3.86 33.47
C ALA A 326 -0.49 3.62 32.19
N SER A 327 -1.48 4.48 32.01
CA SER A 327 -2.31 4.57 30.79
C SER A 327 -2.18 5.95 30.17
N LEU A 328 -1.75 6.01 28.92
CA LEU A 328 -1.73 7.23 28.12
C LEU A 328 -3.08 7.37 27.40
N LYS A 329 -3.78 8.48 27.59
CA LYS A 329 -5.01 8.81 26.86
C LYS A 329 -4.75 10.02 25.96
N ILE A 330 -5.23 9.96 24.72
CA ILE A 330 -5.23 11.09 23.79
C ILE A 330 -6.48 11.93 24.05
N ASP A 331 -6.34 13.24 24.23
CA ASP A 331 -7.43 14.09 24.73
C ASP A 331 -8.50 14.35 23.65
N SER A 332 -8.08 14.50 22.40
CA SER A 332 -8.93 14.66 21.22
C SER A 332 -8.38 13.80 20.07
N PRO A 333 -8.59 12.47 20.11
CA PRO A 333 -7.96 11.54 19.19
C PRO A 333 -8.44 11.79 17.75
N PRO A 334 -7.52 12.10 16.81
CA PRO A 334 -7.89 12.20 15.40
C PRO A 334 -8.37 10.85 14.88
N ALA A 335 -9.39 10.84 14.00
CA ALA A 335 -9.94 9.60 13.43
C ALA A 335 -8.89 8.76 12.68
N ASP A 336 -7.89 9.43 12.10
CA ASP A 336 -6.80 8.82 11.35
C ASP A 336 -5.58 8.44 12.21
N LEU A 337 -5.64 8.64 13.53
CA LEU A 337 -4.55 8.24 14.42
C LEU A 337 -4.67 6.77 14.78
N ARG A 338 -3.55 6.05 14.74
CA ARG A 338 -3.40 4.72 15.33
C ARG A 338 -2.21 4.72 16.28
N LEU A 339 -2.36 3.99 17.38
CA LEU A 339 -1.35 3.85 18.43
C LEU A 339 -0.96 2.38 18.56
N LEU A 340 0.34 2.12 18.52
CA LEU A 340 0.89 0.79 18.72
C LEU A 340 1.84 0.82 19.93
N ASN A 341 1.49 0.06 20.97
CA ASN A 341 2.29 -0.09 22.18
C ASN A 341 3.20 -1.31 22.11
N LEU A 342 4.51 -1.10 22.04
CA LEU A 342 5.51 -2.14 22.21
C LEU A 342 6.27 -1.98 23.52
N ASN A 343 6.22 -2.99 24.38
CA ASN A 343 7.12 -3.07 25.53
C ASN A 343 8.31 -3.94 25.17
N LEU A 344 9.51 -3.36 25.29
CA LEU A 344 10.78 -4.06 25.13
C LEU A 344 11.13 -4.76 26.44
N VAL A 345 11.01 -6.08 26.46
CA VAL A 345 11.25 -6.92 27.63
C VAL A 345 12.68 -7.48 27.59
N ASN A 346 13.40 -7.35 28.70
CA ASN A 346 14.78 -7.82 28.88
C ASN A 346 15.78 -7.29 27.82
N ASN A 347 15.48 -6.16 27.18
CA ASN A 347 16.26 -5.62 26.05
C ASN A 347 16.38 -6.56 24.84
N GLU A 348 15.47 -7.53 24.71
CA GLU A 348 15.53 -8.56 23.66
C GLU A 348 14.25 -8.62 22.82
N THR A 349 13.08 -8.53 23.44
CA THR A 349 11.81 -8.88 22.79
C THR A 349 10.80 -7.77 22.90
N PHE A 350 10.21 -7.38 21.76
CA PHE A 350 9.05 -6.50 21.75
C PHE A 350 7.75 -7.30 21.86
N PHE A 351 6.90 -6.91 22.80
CA PHE A 351 5.54 -7.41 22.93
C PHE A 351 4.53 -6.30 22.62
N ASN A 352 3.57 -6.62 21.75
CA ASN A 352 2.48 -5.71 21.43
C ASN A 352 1.38 -5.79 22.50
N PHE A 353 1.19 -4.69 23.23
CA PHE A 353 0.15 -4.54 24.26
C PHE A 353 -1.02 -3.67 23.79
N SER A 354 -1.30 -3.65 22.49
CA SER A 354 -2.39 -2.84 21.90
C SER A 354 -3.69 -3.62 21.67
N CYS A 355 -3.67 -4.96 21.73
CA CYS A 355 -4.89 -5.75 21.57
C CYS A 355 -5.69 -5.73 22.88
N PHE A 356 -6.91 -5.20 22.85
CA PHE A 356 -7.84 -5.25 23.98
C PHE A 356 -9.22 -5.69 23.49
N GLU A 357 -9.95 -6.39 24.35
CA GLU A 357 -11.37 -6.65 24.17
C GLU A 357 -12.14 -5.50 24.81
N MET A 358 -12.95 -4.80 24.00
CA MET A 358 -13.91 -3.84 24.51
C MET A 358 -15.21 -4.61 24.76
N ALA A 359 -15.74 -4.55 25.99
CA ALA A 359 -17.07 -5.05 26.26
C ALA A 359 -18.10 -4.19 25.51
N GLU A 360 -18.99 -4.83 24.76
CA GLU A 360 -20.13 -4.18 24.08
C GLU A 360 -21.25 -3.78 25.04
#